data_AF-A0AAE3DQ84-F1
#
_entry.id   AF-A0AAE3DQ84-F1
#
_cell.length_a   1.000
_cell.length_b   1.000
_cell.length_c   1.000
_cell.angle_alpha   90.00
_cell.angle_beta   90.00
_cell.angle_gamma   90.00
#
_symmetry.space_group_name_H-M   'P 1'
#
loop_
_entity.id
_entity.type
_entity.pdbx_description
1 polymer ?
#
loop_
_entity_poly.entity_id
_entity_poly.type
_entity_poly.pdbx_seq_one_letter_code
_entity_poly.pdbx_strand_id
1 'polypeptide(L)'
;MKWYGKLYVGPEAAKKQSKIIWKLKCGAGMLNIYLVTLASNGKDLFDILPSHLLKQKALRRNLPMIVGIAVGYEEAVDLVVGIVEETIRKTGGTDVRQYLKDKLEKEGL
;
A
#
# COMPACT_ATOMS: atom_id res chain seq x y z
N MET A 1 0.41 -3.98 12.20
CA MET A 1 0.29 -3.72 10.74
C MET A 1 -0.98 -2.90 10.53
N LYS A 2 -0.86 -1.68 10.01
CA LYS A 2 -2.00 -0.80 9.76
C LYS A 2 -2.35 -0.85 8.27
N TRP A 3 -3.62 -1.01 7.96
CA TRP A 3 -4.12 -1.13 6.60
C TRP A 3 -5.03 0.05 6.28
N TYR A 4 -4.90 0.59 5.07
CA TYR A 4 -5.82 1.58 4.54
C TYR A 4 -7.18 0.92 4.27
N GLY A 5 -8.27 1.56 4.71
CA GLY A 5 -9.63 1.01 4.63
C GLY A 5 -10.10 0.72 3.20
N LYS A 6 -9.58 1.48 2.23
CA LYS A 6 -9.85 1.29 0.79
C LYS A 6 -8.58 0.87 0.06
N LEU A 7 -8.02 -0.24 0.54
CA LEU A 7 -6.78 -0.81 0.04
C LEU A 7 -6.75 -0.82 -1.50
N TYR A 8 -5.72 -0.22 -2.09
CA TYR A 8 -5.48 -0.33 -3.53
C TYR A 8 -4.90 -1.70 -3.84
N VAL A 9 -5.43 -2.37 -4.84
CA VAL A 9 -5.06 -3.76 -5.16
C VAL A 9 -4.75 -3.85 -6.63
N GLY A 10 -3.54 -4.32 -6.95
CA GLY A 10 -3.13 -4.54 -8.33
C GLY A 10 -4.00 -5.60 -9.02
N PRO A 11 -4.23 -5.52 -10.33
CA PRO A 11 -5.02 -6.50 -11.09
C PRO A 11 -4.71 -7.99 -10.78
N GLU A 12 -3.45 -8.39 -10.73
CA GLU A 12 -3.01 -9.76 -10.42
C GLU A 12 -3.13 -10.07 -8.92
N ALA A 13 -2.94 -9.07 -8.06
CA ALA A 13 -3.18 -9.22 -6.63
C ALA A 13 -4.67 -9.43 -6.32
N ALA A 14 -5.57 -8.77 -7.06
CA ALA A 14 -7.02 -8.83 -6.87
C ALA A 14 -7.54 -10.27 -7.00
N LYS A 15 -7.00 -11.04 -7.95
CA LYS A 15 -7.33 -12.48 -8.17
C LYS A 15 -7.12 -13.36 -6.92
N LYS A 16 -6.29 -12.93 -5.97
CA LYS A 16 -5.90 -13.69 -4.77
C LYS A 16 -5.77 -12.82 -3.51
N GLN A 17 -6.51 -11.71 -3.45
CA GLN A 17 -6.38 -10.67 -2.43
C GLN A 17 -6.49 -11.23 -1.01
N SER A 18 -7.55 -11.98 -0.71
CA SER A 18 -7.79 -12.54 0.63
C SER A 18 -6.66 -13.45 1.09
N LYS A 19 -6.11 -14.27 0.17
CA LYS A 19 -4.99 -15.17 0.44
C LYS A 19 -3.70 -14.40 0.71
N ILE A 20 -3.43 -13.34 -0.06
CA ILE A 20 -2.27 -12.46 0.17
C ILE A 20 -2.37 -11.81 1.55
N ILE A 21 -3.49 -11.15 1.85
CA ILE A 21 -3.70 -10.45 3.12
C ILE A 21 -3.56 -11.40 4.31
N TRP A 22 -4.17 -12.59 4.24
CA TRP A 22 -4.06 -13.60 5.28
C TRP A 22 -2.60 -14.01 5.51
N LYS A 23 -1.85 -14.35 4.44
CA LYS A 23 -0.43 -14.72 4.56
C LYS A 23 0.41 -13.61 5.19
N LEU A 24 0.20 -12.35 4.77
CA LEU A 24 0.91 -11.20 5.34
C LEU A 24 0.59 -11.00 6.83
N LYS A 25 -0.68 -11.16 7.23
CA LYS A 25 -1.11 -11.09 8.64
C LYS A 25 -0.53 -12.21 9.50
N CYS A 26 -0.47 -13.43 8.98
CA CYS A 26 0.14 -14.58 9.65
C CYS A 26 1.69 -14.56 9.64
N GLY A 27 2.30 -13.63 8.89
CA GLY A 27 3.77 -13.60 8.75
C GLY A 27 4.31 -14.72 7.85
N ALA A 28 3.45 -15.37 7.07
CA ALA A 28 3.86 -16.33 6.07
C ALA A 28 4.56 -15.57 4.93
N GLY A 29 5.84 -15.86 4.72
CA GLY A 29 6.61 -15.25 3.64
C GLY A 29 5.98 -15.55 2.27
N MET A 30 5.98 -14.54 1.40
CA MET A 30 5.59 -14.68 0.00
C MET A 30 6.70 -14.13 -0.90
N LEU A 31 6.90 -14.79 -2.03
CA LEU A 31 7.74 -14.27 -3.11
C LEU A 31 6.85 -13.52 -4.09
N ASN A 32 7.44 -12.53 -4.76
CA ASN A 32 6.78 -11.73 -5.79
C ASN A 32 5.51 -10.97 -5.33
N ILE A 33 5.37 -10.71 -4.03
CA ILE A 33 4.32 -9.82 -3.50
C ILE A 33 4.99 -8.56 -2.95
N TYR A 34 4.44 -7.41 -3.31
CA TYR A 34 4.89 -6.09 -2.91
C TYR A 34 3.79 -5.36 -2.14
N LEU A 35 4.22 -4.55 -1.18
CA LEU A 35 3.38 -3.63 -0.42
C LEU A 35 3.71 -2.22 -0.88
N VAL A 36 2.66 -1.41 -1.08
CA VAL A 36 2.79 0.04 -1.16
C VAL A 36 2.39 0.58 0.20
N THR A 37 3.29 1.33 0.83
CA THR A 37 3.05 1.95 2.14
C THR A 37 3.29 3.45 2.08
N LEU A 38 2.66 4.24 2.95
CA LEU A 38 3.06 5.64 3.11
C LEU A 38 4.55 5.71 3.45
N ALA A 39 5.28 6.66 2.89
CA ALA A 39 6.73 6.71 3.14
C ALA A 39 7.04 6.86 4.64
N SER A 40 8.05 6.12 5.10
CA SER A 40 8.50 6.15 6.49
C SER A 40 9.32 7.39 6.85
N ASN A 41 9.96 8.03 5.86
CA ASN A 41 10.88 9.15 6.06
C ASN A 41 10.22 10.54 6.10
N GLY A 42 8.90 10.62 5.86
CA GLY A 42 8.14 11.88 5.84
C GLY A 42 8.44 12.82 4.67
N LYS A 43 9.32 12.44 3.74
CA LYS A 43 9.67 13.22 2.55
C LYS A 43 9.06 12.63 1.29
N ASP A 44 9.15 11.31 1.14
CA ASP A 44 8.62 10.62 -0.03
C ASP A 44 7.11 10.39 0.10
N LEU A 45 6.47 10.07 -1.02
CA LEU A 45 5.03 9.77 -1.06
C LEU A 45 4.76 8.35 -0.54
N PHE A 46 5.46 7.36 -1.10
CA PHE A 46 5.27 5.95 -0.82
C PHE A 46 6.60 5.17 -0.77
N ASP A 47 6.62 4.11 0.03
CA ASP A 47 7.64 3.06 -0.02
C ASP A 47 7.04 1.82 -0.72
N ILE A 48 7.74 1.27 -1.73
CA ILE A 48 7.43 -0.03 -2.35
C ILE A 48 8.31 -1.10 -1.70
N LEU A 49 7.71 -1.99 -0.92
CA LEU A 49 8.42 -2.96 -0.09
C LEU A 49 8.07 -4.40 -0.53
N PRO A 50 9.07 -5.23 -0.88
CA PRO A 50 8.78 -6.64 -1.11
C PRO A 50 8.43 -7.34 0.22
N SER A 51 7.39 -8.16 0.18
CA SER A 51 6.79 -8.79 1.37
C SER A 51 7.74 -9.72 2.14
N HIS A 52 8.81 -10.23 1.52
CA HIS A 52 9.78 -11.07 2.22
C HIS A 52 10.56 -10.29 3.29
N LEU A 53 10.69 -8.96 3.17
CA LEU A 53 11.33 -8.12 4.18
C LEU A 53 10.54 -8.10 5.50
N LEU A 54 9.25 -8.43 5.46
CA LEU A 54 8.39 -8.54 6.65
C LEU A 54 8.80 -9.67 7.61
N LYS A 55 9.70 -10.57 7.18
CA LYS A 55 10.34 -11.53 8.09
C LYS A 55 11.22 -10.82 9.13
N GLN A 56 11.70 -9.62 8.82
CA GLN A 56 12.42 -8.79 9.79
C GLN A 56 11.43 -8.20 10.79
N LYS A 57 11.52 -8.65 12.06
CA LYS A 57 10.58 -8.25 13.13
C LYS A 57 10.50 -6.74 13.33
N ALA A 58 11.65 -6.05 13.23
CA ALA A 58 11.72 -4.59 13.38
C ALA A 58 10.90 -3.87 12.28
N LEU A 59 11.11 -4.22 11.02
CA LEU A 59 10.34 -3.67 9.90
C LEU A 59 8.85 -3.98 10.06
N ARG A 60 8.51 -5.24 10.38
CA ARG A 60 7.11 -5.66 10.57
C ARG A 60 6.37 -4.85 11.64
N ARG A 61 7.06 -4.53 12.75
CA ARG A 61 6.50 -3.76 13.86
C ARG A 61 6.31 -2.29 13.51
N ASN A 62 7.22 -1.73 12.71
CA ASN A 62 7.29 -0.30 12.42
C ASN A 62 6.75 0.08 11.04
N LEU A 63 6.07 -0.83 10.33
CA LEU A 63 5.49 -0.51 9.03
C LEU A 63 4.56 0.70 9.09
N PRO A 64 4.75 1.67 8.19
CA PRO A 64 3.74 2.67 7.89
C PRO A 64 2.42 2.03 7.45
N MET A 65 1.40 2.86 7.27
CA MET A 65 0.12 2.40 6.75
C MET A 65 0.31 1.77 5.37
N ILE A 66 -0.15 0.52 5.22
CA ILE A 66 -0.19 -0.17 3.94
C ILE A 66 -1.38 0.36 3.16
N VAL A 67 -1.09 1.02 2.04
CA VAL A 67 -2.11 1.61 1.16
C VAL A 67 -2.43 0.70 -0.01
N GLY A 68 -1.53 -0.20 -0.40
CA GLY A 68 -1.82 -1.16 -1.46
C GLY A 68 -0.97 -2.42 -1.47
N ILE A 69 -1.41 -3.39 -2.28
CA ILE A 69 -0.72 -4.66 -2.51
C ILE A 69 -0.67 -4.99 -4.00
N ALA A 70 0.44 -5.59 -4.44
CA ALA A 70 0.69 -5.96 -5.82
C ALA A 70 1.45 -7.31 -5.92
N VAL A 71 1.33 -7.95 -7.07
CA VAL A 71 2.10 -9.09 -7.57
C VAL A 71 3.11 -8.56 -8.57
N GLY A 72 4.40 -8.65 -8.25
CA GLY A 72 5.44 -8.04 -9.06
C GLY A 72 5.69 -6.57 -8.71
N TYR A 73 6.89 -6.11 -9.08
CA TYR A 73 7.32 -4.75 -8.82
C TYR A 73 6.65 -3.75 -9.78
N GLU A 74 6.53 -4.10 -11.06
CA GLU A 74 5.89 -3.25 -12.07
C GLU A 74 4.45 -2.91 -11.68
N GLU A 75 3.65 -3.90 -11.30
CA GLU A 75 2.28 -3.67 -10.82
C GLU A 75 2.25 -2.78 -9.55
N ALA A 76 3.27 -2.85 -8.70
CA ALA A 76 3.37 -1.96 -7.54
C ALA A 76 3.67 -0.51 -7.95
N VAL A 77 4.49 -0.31 -8.98
CA VAL A 77 4.78 1.01 -9.56
C VAL A 77 3.51 1.58 -10.20
N ASP A 78 2.79 0.78 -10.98
CA ASP A 78 1.52 1.19 -11.61
C ASP A 78 0.49 1.63 -10.56
N LEU A 79 0.40 0.90 -9.44
CA LEU A 79 -0.44 1.31 -8.31
C LEU A 79 -0.03 2.68 -7.75
N VAL A 80 1.27 2.91 -7.55
CA VAL A 80 1.77 4.20 -7.04
C VAL A 80 1.43 5.33 -8.01
N VAL A 81 1.67 5.14 -9.31
CA VAL A 81 1.34 6.12 -10.36
C VAL A 81 -0.16 6.43 -10.32
N GLY A 82 -1.01 5.40 -10.30
CA GLY A 82 -2.46 5.58 -10.27
C GLY A 82 -2.95 6.33 -9.03
N ILE A 83 -2.39 6.08 -7.85
CA ILE A 83 -2.74 6.80 -6.62
C ILE A 83 -2.32 8.28 -6.70
N VAL A 84 -1.14 8.57 -7.23
CA VAL A 84 -0.64 9.94 -7.39
C VAL A 84 -1.45 10.71 -8.43
N GLU A 85 -1.74 10.11 -9.57
CA GLU A 85 -2.59 10.71 -10.61
C GLU A 85 -4.01 10.96 -10.10
N GLU A 86 -4.58 10.03 -9.32
CA GLU A 86 -5.87 10.23 -8.67
C GLU A 86 -5.83 11.40 -7.69
N THR A 87 -4.77 11.50 -6.89
CA THR A 87 -4.56 12.60 -5.93
C THR A 87 -4.53 13.94 -6.66
N ILE A 88 -3.71 14.06 -7.72
CA ILE A 88 -3.59 15.29 -8.51
C ILE A 88 -4.93 15.65 -9.14
N ARG A 89 -5.61 14.68 -9.77
CA ARG A 89 -6.91 14.90 -10.41
C ARG A 89 -7.99 15.39 -9.43
N LYS A 90 -7.94 14.95 -8.17
CA LYS A 90 -8.96 15.28 -7.16
C LYS A 90 -8.65 16.52 -6.33
N THR A 91 -7.37 16.85 -6.16
CA THR A 91 -6.93 17.92 -5.24
C THR A 91 -6.18 19.05 -5.92
N GLY A 92 -5.69 18.86 -7.14
CA GLY A 92 -4.79 19.78 -7.84
C GLY A 92 -3.35 19.76 -7.33
N GLY A 93 -3.00 18.89 -6.38
CA GLY A 93 -1.67 18.79 -5.78
C GLY A 93 -1.21 17.34 -5.55
N THR A 94 -0.07 17.20 -4.86
CA THR A 94 0.59 15.91 -4.62
C THR A 94 0.52 15.44 -3.17
N ASP A 95 -0.30 16.07 -2.32
CA ASP A 95 -0.47 15.65 -0.92
C ASP A 95 -1.33 14.39 -0.82
N VAL A 96 -0.67 13.24 -1.07
CA VAL A 96 -1.30 11.92 -1.01
C VAL A 96 -1.77 11.58 0.40
N ARG A 97 -1.14 12.11 1.45
CA ARG A 97 -1.49 11.78 2.84
C ARG A 97 -2.81 12.42 3.20
N GLN A 98 -2.94 13.72 2.93
CA GLN A 98 -4.17 14.45 3.16
C GLN A 98 -5.28 13.89 2.27
N TYR A 99 -5.01 13.63 0.99
CA TYR A 99 -5.99 13.05 0.09
C TYR A 99 -6.53 11.69 0.58
N LEU A 100 -5.67 10.76 0.98
CA LEU A 100 -6.11 9.45 1.47
C LEU A 100 -6.90 9.57 2.78
N LYS A 101 -6.54 10.52 3.65
CA LYS A 101 -7.29 10.81 4.87
C LYS A 101 -8.69 11.34 4.55
N ASP A 102 -8.79 12.37 3.72
CA ASP A 102 -10.06 12.97 3.29
C ASP A 102 -10.95 11.95 2.57
N LYS A 103 -10.35 11.06 1.80
CA LYS A 103 -11.06 9.99 1.08
C LYS A 103 -11.72 9.02 2.04
N LEU A 104 -11.15 8.72 3.21
CA LEU A 104 -11.81 7.88 4.22
C LEU A 104 -12.98 8.63 4.86
N GLU A 105 -12.76 9.87 5.28
CA GLU A 105 -13.76 10.70 5.98
C GLU A 105 -15.00 10.98 5.12
N LYS A 106 -14.83 11.28 3.82
CA LYS A 106 -15.94 11.59 2.90
C LYS A 106 -16.89 10.43 2.62
N GLU A 107 -16.44 9.19 2.82
CA GLU A 107 -17.28 8.00 2.58
C GLU A 107 -17.73 7.34 3.88
N GLY A 108 -17.63 8.04 5.02
CA GLY A 108 -18.23 7.63 6.29
C GLY A 108 -17.54 6.44 6.98
N LEU A 109 -16.22 6.27 6.78
CA LEU A 109 -15.38 5.25 7.43
C LEU A 109 -14.45 5.82 8.49
#